data_AF-J2KGH0-F1
#
_entry.id   AF-J2KGH0-F1
#
_cell.length_a   1.000
_cell.length_b   1.000
_cell.length_c   1.000
_cell.angle_alpha   90.00
_cell.angle_beta   90.00
_cell.angle_gamma   90.00
#
_symmetry.space_group_name_H-M   'P 1'
#
loop_
_entity.id
_entity.type
_entity.pdbx_description
1 polymer ?
#
loop_
_entity_poly.entity_id
_entity_poly.type
_entity_poly.pdbx_seq_one_letter_code
_entity_poly.pdbx_strand_id
1 'polypeptide(L)'
;MKMNPWAGAALVLTLAFSAHAQTYQVANSTGGQQVAGAPIAQSIAYVTSLANNAQGTANNAQSTANWSGQVAQDARQAANNAQAVASNAQGVANRALNGVNVDYEYIVITAANSCAATAGGVSAFPMCLALAYANMPRP
;
A
#
# COMPACT_ATOMS: atom_id res chain seq x y z
N MET A 1 11.44 -0.09 18.53
CA MET A 1 11.84 1.13 17.77
C MET A 1 10.67 1.53 16.89
N LYS A 2 9.99 2.62 17.24
CA LYS A 2 8.92 3.24 16.46
C LYS A 2 9.56 4.23 15.48
N MET A 3 9.23 4.15 14.20
CA MET A 3 9.49 5.24 13.25
C MET A 3 8.21 5.50 12.46
N ASN A 4 7.64 6.69 12.71
CA ASN A 4 6.50 7.25 11.99
C ASN A 4 6.97 7.79 10.63
N PRO A 5 6.23 7.57 9.52
CA PRO A 5 6.49 8.22 8.25
C PRO A 5 5.61 9.48 8.11
N TRP A 6 5.88 10.51 8.91
CA TRP A 6 5.16 11.81 8.83
C TRP A 6 6.13 13.01 8.86
N ALA A 7 7.32 12.86 8.27
CA ALA A 7 8.36 13.90 8.30
C ALA A 7 9.02 14.06 6.93
N GLY A 8 8.28 14.44 5.90
CA GLY A 8 8.91 14.67 4.60
C GLY A 8 7.99 15.02 3.44
N ALA A 9 7.06 15.96 3.61
CA ALA A 9 6.38 16.58 2.45
C ALA A 9 5.80 17.96 2.82
N ALA A 10 6.64 18.83 3.35
CA ALA A 10 6.34 20.26 3.44
C ALA A 10 7.45 21.03 2.70
N LEU A 11 7.63 20.73 1.41
CA LEU A 11 8.43 21.58 0.54
C LEU A 11 7.50 22.67 0.02
N VAL A 12 7.57 23.82 0.68
CA VAL A 12 6.95 25.08 0.31
C VAL A 12 7.45 25.46 -1.09
N LEU A 13 6.59 25.34 -2.10
CA LEU A 13 6.84 25.90 -3.42
C LEU A 13 6.35 27.35 -3.43
N THR A 14 7.12 28.25 -2.83
CA THR A 14 7.00 29.70 -3.06
C THR A 14 7.44 29.98 -4.49
N LEU A 15 6.51 29.90 -5.43
CA LEU A 15 6.70 30.43 -6.78
C LEU A 15 6.74 31.96 -6.67
N ALA A 16 7.93 32.51 -6.87
CA ALA A 16 8.17 33.93 -6.97
C ALA A 16 7.34 34.51 -8.14
N PHE A 17 6.24 35.18 -7.83
CA PHE A 17 5.62 36.12 -8.74
C PHE A 17 6.55 37.32 -8.86
N SER A 18 7.46 37.29 -9.83
CA SER A 18 8.16 38.50 -10.28
C SER A 18 7.14 39.37 -11.01
N ALA A 19 6.38 40.15 -10.25
CA ALA A 19 5.56 41.23 -10.76
C ALA A 19 6.49 42.28 -11.37
N HIS A 20 6.85 42.11 -12.64
CA HIS A 20 7.34 43.20 -13.46
C HIS A 20 6.17 44.13 -13.72
N ALA A 21 5.93 45.04 -12.78
CA ALA A 21 5.12 46.22 -13.03
C ALA A 21 5.88 47.08 -14.05
N GLN A 22 5.73 46.74 -15.34
CA GLN A 22 6.05 47.67 -16.41
C GLN A 22 5.06 48.82 -16.26
N THR A 23 5.54 49.96 -15.77
CA THR A 23 4.79 51.20 -15.70
C THR A 23 4.34 51.56 -17.10
N TYR A 24 3.08 51.27 -17.43
CA TYR A 24 2.42 51.76 -18.63
C TYR A 24 2.32 53.28 -18.50
N GLN A 25 3.21 54.02 -19.16
CA GLN A 25 3.03 55.45 -19.35
C GLN A 25 1.88 55.65 -20.32
N VAL A 26 0.70 55.99 -19.80
CA VAL A 26 -0.37 56.55 -20.62
C VAL A 26 -0.01 58.00 -20.87
N ALA A 27 0.53 58.29 -22.06
CA ALA A 27 0.69 59.66 -22.52
C ALA A 27 -0.70 60.30 -22.63
N ASN A 28 -1.00 61.24 -21.72
CA ASN A 28 -2.17 62.11 -21.82
C ASN A 28 -1.93 63.09 -22.98
N SER A 29 -2.30 62.67 -24.20
CA SER A 29 -2.36 63.58 -25.34
C SER A 29 -3.69 64.32 -25.29
N THR A 30 -3.66 65.54 -24.75
CA THR A 30 -4.71 66.55 -24.86
C THR A 30 -4.83 67.03 -26.32
N GLY A 31 -5.19 66.10 -27.21
CA GLY A 31 -5.10 66.29 -28.65
C GLY A 31 -5.67 65.11 -29.42
N GLY A 32 -6.96 64.83 -29.24
CA GLY A 32 -7.91 64.39 -30.28
C GLY A 32 -7.58 63.24 -31.24
N GLN A 33 -6.49 62.49 -31.08
CA GLN A 33 -6.27 61.27 -31.86
C GLN A 33 -6.85 60.11 -31.09
N GLN A 34 -7.92 59.54 -31.65
CA GLN A 34 -8.44 58.24 -31.24
C GLN A 34 -7.27 57.27 -31.17
N VAL A 35 -6.88 56.87 -29.95
CA VAL A 35 -6.03 55.71 -29.74
C VAL A 35 -6.84 54.55 -30.30
N ALA A 36 -6.52 54.17 -31.54
CA ALA A 36 -7.13 53.05 -32.23
C ALA A 36 -7.21 51.86 -31.25
N GLY A 37 -8.39 51.26 -31.10
CA GLY A 37 -8.72 50.24 -30.10
C GLY A 37 -7.94 48.93 -30.15
N ALA A 38 -6.77 48.90 -30.79
CA ALA A 38 -5.89 47.76 -30.93
C ALA A 38 -5.23 47.24 -29.62
N PRO A 39 -4.75 48.07 -28.67
CA PRO A 39 -4.01 47.55 -27.51
C PRO A 39 -4.95 46.90 -26.47
N ILE A 40 -6.18 47.39 -26.32
CA ILE A 40 -7.17 46.81 -25.41
C ILE A 40 -7.64 45.44 -25.93
N ALA A 41 -7.93 45.32 -27.23
CA ALA A 41 -8.34 44.06 -27.84
C ALA A 41 -7.26 42.95 -27.70
N GLN A 42 -5.98 43.30 -27.88
CA GLN A 42 -4.85 42.37 -27.67
C GLN A 42 -4.71 41.94 -26.21
N SER A 43 -4.90 42.86 -25.26
CA SER A 43 -4.85 42.54 -23.83
C SER A 43 -5.99 41.60 -23.40
N ILE A 44 -7.21 41.81 -23.92
CA ILE A 44 -8.37 40.94 -23.65
C ILE A 44 -8.13 39.53 -24.23
N ALA A 45 -7.58 39.42 -25.44
CA ALA A 45 -7.23 38.15 -26.04
C ALA A 45 -6.19 37.38 -25.21
N TYR A 46 -5.15 38.08 -24.72
CA TYR A 46 -4.13 37.49 -23.86
C TYR A 46 -4.70 36.99 -22.53
N VAL A 47 -5.50 37.80 -21.83
CA VAL A 47 -6.14 37.42 -20.57
C VAL A 47 -7.09 36.23 -20.76
N THR A 48 -7.82 36.20 -21.87
CA THR A 48 -8.70 35.07 -22.22
C THR A 48 -7.91 33.78 -22.44
N SER A 49 -6.77 33.86 -23.15
CA SER A 49 -5.87 32.72 -23.32
C SER A 49 -5.31 32.22 -21.98
N LEU A 50 -4.91 33.15 -21.10
CA LEU A 50 -4.43 32.80 -19.76
C LEU A 50 -5.51 32.11 -18.92
N ALA A 51 -6.75 32.63 -18.95
CA ALA A 51 -7.88 32.03 -18.25
C ALA A 51 -8.17 30.61 -18.75
N ASN A 52 -8.12 30.39 -20.06
CA ASN A 52 -8.31 29.07 -20.66
C ASN A 52 -7.20 28.10 -20.25
N ASN A 53 -5.94 28.55 -20.24
CA ASN A 53 -4.81 27.74 -19.78
C ASN A 53 -4.91 27.38 -18.29
N ALA A 54 -5.32 28.34 -17.46
CA ALA A 54 -5.56 28.11 -16.04
C ALA A 54 -6.67 27.08 -15.81
N GLN A 55 -7.76 27.17 -16.59
CA GLN A 55 -8.86 26.21 -16.54
C GLN A 55 -8.41 24.80 -16.99
N GLY A 56 -7.63 24.71 -18.07
CA GLY A 56 -7.04 23.45 -18.52
C GLY A 56 -6.14 22.82 -17.46
N THR A 57 -5.31 23.64 -16.79
CA THR A 57 -4.46 23.20 -15.69
C THR A 57 -5.28 22.68 -14.50
N ALA A 58 -6.35 23.38 -14.13
CA ALA A 58 -7.25 22.95 -13.05
C ALA A 58 -7.93 21.60 -13.37
N ASN A 59 -8.40 21.41 -14.60
CA ASN A 59 -9.02 20.16 -15.06
C ASN A 59 -8.02 18.98 -15.03
N ASN A 60 -6.78 19.23 -15.44
CA ASN A 60 -5.71 18.24 -15.35
C ASN A 60 -5.42 17.86 -13.90
N ALA A 61 -5.30 18.85 -13.00
CA ALA A 61 -5.07 18.62 -11.58
C ALA A 61 -6.20 17.79 -10.93
N GLN A 62 -7.46 18.09 -11.27
CA GLN A 62 -8.61 17.32 -10.82
C GLN A 62 -8.57 15.87 -11.33
N SER A 63 -8.21 15.67 -12.60
CA SER A 63 -8.08 14.33 -13.19
C SER A 63 -6.98 13.52 -12.50
N THR A 64 -5.83 14.14 -12.21
CA THR A 64 -4.74 13.52 -11.44
C THR A 64 -5.17 13.17 -10.01
N ALA A 65 -5.93 14.04 -9.35
CA ALA A 65 -6.46 13.78 -8.01
C ALA A 65 -7.41 12.57 -8.01
N ASN A 66 -8.30 12.48 -9.00
CA ASN A 66 -9.21 11.34 -9.15
C ASN A 66 -8.45 10.03 -9.39
N TRP A 67 -7.45 10.04 -10.27
CA TRP A 67 -6.62 8.86 -10.52
C TRP A 67 -5.84 8.44 -9.28
N SER A 68 -5.27 9.39 -8.54
CA SER A 68 -4.60 9.12 -7.27
C SER A 68 -5.54 8.49 -6.24
N GLY A 69 -6.82 8.91 -6.24
CA GLY A 69 -7.87 8.29 -5.43
C GLY A 69 -8.12 6.83 -5.80
N GLN A 70 -8.13 6.49 -7.09
CA GLN A 70 -8.27 5.10 -7.56
C GLN A 70 -7.07 4.25 -7.15
N VAL A 71 -5.83 4.76 -7.35
CA VAL A 71 -4.60 4.07 -6.94
C VAL A 71 -4.60 3.78 -5.43
N ALA A 72 -5.08 4.72 -4.62
CA ALA A 72 -5.20 4.51 -3.17
C ALA A 72 -6.21 3.40 -2.81
N GLN A 73 -7.30 3.26 -3.57
CA GLN A 73 -8.27 2.18 -3.38
C GLN A 73 -7.68 0.83 -3.77
N ASP A 74 -6.99 0.75 -4.91
CA ASP A 74 -6.31 -0.46 -5.37
C ASP A 74 -5.24 -0.92 -4.38
N ALA A 75 -4.46 0.01 -3.83
CA ALA A 75 -3.46 -0.27 -2.81
C ALA A 75 -4.09 -0.85 -1.53
N ARG A 76 -5.26 -0.34 -1.10
CA ARG A 76 -6.00 -0.90 0.03
C ARG A 76 -6.50 -2.31 -0.26
N GLN A 77 -6.98 -2.56 -1.47
CA GLN A 77 -7.43 -3.90 -1.86
C GLN A 77 -6.26 -4.89 -1.90
N ALA A 78 -5.12 -4.49 -2.46
CA ALA A 78 -3.91 -5.30 -2.45
C ALA A 78 -3.44 -5.64 -1.02
N ALA A 79 -3.49 -4.68 -0.09
CA ALA A 79 -3.17 -4.91 1.31
C ALA A 79 -4.11 -5.92 1.97
N ASN A 80 -5.42 -5.81 1.72
CA ASN A 80 -6.41 -6.77 2.24
C ASN A 80 -6.19 -8.19 1.68
N ASN A 81 -5.87 -8.30 0.39
CA ASN A 81 -5.56 -9.58 -0.24
C ASN A 81 -4.31 -10.21 0.37
N ALA A 82 -3.26 -9.41 0.62
CA ALA A 82 -2.04 -9.89 1.27
C ALA A 82 -2.31 -10.41 2.70
N GLN A 83 -3.17 -9.73 3.46
CA GLN A 83 -3.60 -10.22 4.79
C GLN A 83 -4.37 -11.54 4.70
N ALA A 84 -5.26 -11.70 3.70
CA ALA A 84 -5.97 -12.95 3.49
C ALA A 84 -5.02 -14.11 3.15
N VAL A 85 -4.01 -13.86 2.30
CA VAL A 85 -2.97 -14.85 1.99
C VAL A 85 -2.18 -15.24 3.23
N ALA A 86 -1.77 -14.27 4.05
CA ALA A 86 -1.05 -14.54 5.30
C ALA A 86 -1.86 -15.41 6.27
N SER A 87 -3.16 -15.10 6.44
CA SER A 87 -4.07 -15.90 7.28
C SER A 87 -4.24 -17.33 6.74
N ASN A 88 -4.33 -17.51 5.43
CA ASN A 88 -4.39 -18.84 4.83
C ASN A 88 -3.09 -19.62 5.07
N ALA A 89 -1.94 -18.99 4.88
CA ALA A 89 -0.64 -19.60 5.14
C ALA A 89 -0.51 -20.08 6.59
N GLN A 90 -0.98 -19.29 7.57
CA GLN A 90 -1.05 -19.71 8.97
C GLN A 90 -1.97 -20.92 9.16
N GLY A 91 -3.13 -20.93 8.51
CA GLY A 91 -4.04 -22.08 8.53
C GLY A 91 -3.42 -23.35 7.94
N VAL A 92 -2.66 -23.24 6.85
CA VAL A 92 -1.89 -24.35 6.26
C VAL A 92 -0.83 -24.84 7.23
N ALA A 93 -0.04 -23.94 7.83
CA ALA A 93 0.99 -24.30 8.79
C ALA A 93 0.41 -25.05 10.01
N ASN A 94 -0.72 -24.57 10.55
CA ASN A 94 -1.39 -25.23 11.66
C ASN A 94 -1.92 -26.61 11.29
N ARG A 95 -2.47 -26.78 10.07
CA ARG A 95 -2.88 -28.10 9.58
C ARG A 95 -1.68 -29.05 9.42
N ALA A 96 -0.56 -28.56 8.93
CA ALA A 96 0.65 -29.35 8.79
C ALA A 96 1.19 -29.80 10.16
N LEU A 97 1.26 -28.89 11.14
CA LEU A 97 1.67 -29.21 12.51
C LEU A 97 0.74 -30.26 13.15
N ASN A 98 -0.57 -30.10 12.99
CA ASN A 98 -1.52 -31.09 13.49
C ASN A 98 -1.36 -32.45 12.80
N GLY A 99 -1.13 -32.47 11.48
CA GLY A 99 -0.84 -33.70 10.75
C GLY A 99 0.41 -34.41 11.28
N VAL A 100 1.51 -33.67 11.47
CA VAL A 100 2.76 -34.21 12.03
C VAL A 100 2.54 -34.78 13.44
N ASN A 101 1.74 -34.12 14.28
CA ASN A 101 1.42 -34.63 15.62
C ASN A 101 0.63 -35.94 15.56
N VAL A 102 -0.36 -36.04 14.67
CA VAL A 102 -1.16 -37.27 14.49
C VAL A 102 -0.28 -38.41 13.98
N ASP A 103 0.58 -38.15 12.98
CA ASP A 103 1.51 -39.14 12.44
C ASP A 103 2.50 -39.61 13.52
N TYR A 104 3.01 -38.69 14.35
CA TYR A 104 3.89 -39.01 15.47
C TYR A 104 3.19 -39.93 16.49
N GLU A 105 1.97 -39.60 16.92
CA GLU A 105 1.21 -40.46 17.84
C GLU A 105 0.94 -41.84 17.24
N TYR A 106 0.58 -41.91 15.96
CA TYR A 106 0.35 -43.17 15.26
C TYR A 106 1.62 -44.06 15.23
N ILE A 107 2.78 -43.48 14.93
CA ILE A 107 4.06 -44.20 14.91
C ILE A 107 4.41 -44.71 16.30
N VAL A 108 4.27 -43.87 17.34
CA VAL A 108 4.57 -44.24 18.72
C VAL A 108 3.68 -45.41 19.19
N ILE A 109 2.37 -45.35 18.93
CA ILE A 109 1.43 -46.42 19.28
C ILE A 109 1.75 -47.71 18.52
N THR A 110 2.06 -47.60 17.22
CA THR A 110 2.40 -48.76 16.40
C THR A 110 3.67 -49.45 16.89
N ALA A 111 4.72 -48.67 17.19
CA ALA A 111 5.95 -49.21 17.78
C ALA A 111 5.71 -49.87 19.15
N ALA A 112 4.87 -49.25 20.00
CA ALA A 112 4.50 -49.81 21.30
C ALA A 112 3.75 -51.15 21.16
N ASN A 113 2.85 -51.27 20.19
CA ASN A 113 2.14 -52.52 19.88
C ASN A 113 3.09 -53.63 19.41
N SER A 114 4.04 -53.32 18.52
CA SER A 114 5.04 -54.29 18.05
C SER A 114 5.95 -54.77 19.18
N CYS A 115 6.36 -53.86 20.07
CA CYS A 115 7.12 -54.19 21.27
C CYS A 115 6.30 -55.09 22.21
N ALA A 116 5.04 -54.74 22.50
CA ALA A 116 4.17 -55.50 23.39
C ALA A 116 3.89 -56.92 22.86
N ALA A 117 3.71 -57.07 21.54
CA ALA A 117 3.55 -58.38 20.89
C ALA A 117 4.76 -59.31 21.12
N THR A 118 5.96 -58.74 21.28
CA THR A 118 7.20 -59.49 21.50
C THR A 118 7.50 -59.68 23.00
N ALA A 119 7.11 -58.73 23.84
CA ALA A 119 7.50 -58.65 25.26
C ALA A 119 6.52 -59.29 26.26
N GLY A 120 5.45 -59.94 25.80
CA GLY A 120 4.51 -60.66 26.70
C GLY A 120 3.03 -60.28 26.57
N GLY A 121 2.64 -59.62 25.48
CA GLY A 121 1.26 -59.24 25.20
C GLY A 121 0.85 -57.90 25.83
N VAL A 122 -0.46 -57.70 25.99
CA VAL A 122 -1.05 -56.40 26.39
C VAL A 122 -0.55 -55.85 27.72
N SER A 123 -0.05 -56.70 28.62
CA SER A 123 0.51 -56.28 29.92
C SER A 123 1.83 -55.51 29.78
N ALA A 124 2.59 -55.71 28.70
CA ALA A 124 3.85 -55.02 28.43
C ALA A 124 3.66 -53.66 27.72
N PHE A 125 2.44 -53.37 27.24
CA PHE A 125 2.14 -52.15 26.47
C PHE A 125 2.51 -50.84 27.18
N PRO A 126 2.24 -50.62 28.48
CA PRO A 126 2.57 -49.36 29.15
C PRO A 126 4.08 -49.09 29.17
N MET A 127 4.89 -50.13 29.38
CA MET A 127 6.35 -50.03 29.38
C MET A 127 6.90 -49.79 27.97
N CYS A 128 6.38 -50.51 26.98
CA CYS A 128 6.73 -50.32 25.57
C CYS A 128 6.36 -48.92 25.05
N LEU A 129 5.22 -48.37 25.48
CA LEU A 129 4.80 -47.02 25.12
C LEU A 129 5.74 -45.95 25.70
N ALA A 130 6.11 -46.08 26.98
CA ALA A 130 7.08 -45.19 27.61
C ALA A 130 8.46 -45.24 26.91
N LEU A 131 8.89 -46.44 26.50
CA LEU A 131 10.14 -46.64 25.78
C LEU A 131 10.10 -46.03 24.36
N ALA A 132 8.96 -46.13 23.68
CA ALA A 132 8.76 -45.51 22.36
C ALA A 132 8.81 -43.98 22.45
N TYR A 133 8.16 -43.38 23.45
CA TYR A 133 8.24 -41.93 23.69
C TYR A 133 9.65 -41.45 24.10
N ALA A 134 10.43 -42.27 24.81
CA ALA A 134 11.78 -41.92 25.23
C ALA A 134 12.79 -41.93 24.07
N ASN A 135 12.55 -42.77 23.05
CA ASN A 135 13.47 -42.96 21.93
C ASN A 135 13.09 -42.17 20.67
N MET A 136 11.89 -41.61 20.60
CA MET A 136 11.45 -40.79 19.48
C MET A 136 11.51 -39.29 19.85
N PRO A 137 12.27 -38.47 19.11
CA PRO A 137 12.26 -37.02 19.32
C PRO A 137 10.88 -36.48 18.92
N ARG A 138 10.30 -35.63 19.79
CA ARG A 138 9.04 -34.94 19.49
C ARG A 138 9.25 -33.96 18.33
N PRO A 139 8.25 -33.83 17.43
CA PRO A 139 8.25 -32.83 16.37
C PRO A 139 8.18 -31.39 16.91
#